data_AF-A0ABD0JQR2-F1
#
_entry.id   AF-A0ABD0JQR2-F1
#
_cell.length_a   1.000
_cell.length_b   1.000
_cell.length_c   1.000
_cell.angle_alpha   90.00
_cell.angle_beta   90.00
_cell.angle_gamma   90.00
#
_symmetry.space_group_name_H-M   'P 1'
#
loop_
_entity.id
_entity.type
_entity.pdbx_description
1 polymer ?
#
loop_
_entity_poly.entity_id
_entity_poly.type
_entity_poly.pdbx_seq_one_letter_code
_entity_poly.pdbx_strand_id
1 'polypeptide(L)'
;MATTTASLNVEATCTVELSNMFCPGLTSRMNTCDPLSTSLGVFISLCTECPPFFYGVDCLTSCDCVVDNTESCDNINGTCYCSSGWTNTSCHTRIPVDE
;
A
#
# COMPACT_ATOMS: atom_id res chain seq x y z
N MET A 1 -27.57 22.11 22.43
CA MET A 1 -27.19 20.69 22.24
C MET A 1 -25.83 20.69 21.58
N ALA A 2 -24.78 20.46 22.36
CA ALA A 2 -23.41 20.45 21.86
C ALA A 2 -23.20 19.12 21.11
N THR A 3 -23.13 19.18 19.78
CA THR A 3 -22.61 18.08 18.99
C THR A 3 -21.12 18.01 19.27
N THR A 4 -20.71 17.00 20.03
CA THR A 4 -19.29 16.69 20.26
C THR A 4 -18.69 16.23 18.95
N THR A 5 -18.22 17.17 18.13
CA THR A 5 -17.30 16.89 17.04
C THR A 5 -15.97 16.52 17.68
N ALA A 6 -15.69 15.23 17.79
CA ALA A 6 -14.35 14.76 18.05
C ALA A 6 -13.51 15.17 16.84
N SER A 7 -12.64 16.17 17.03
CA SER A 7 -11.60 16.53 16.09
C SER A 7 -10.56 15.40 16.08
N LEU A 8 -10.87 14.30 15.40
CA LEU A 8 -9.89 13.34 14.93
C LEU A 8 -9.46 13.82 13.54
N ASN A 9 -8.38 14.60 13.50
CA ASN A 9 -7.42 14.71 12.39
C ASN A 9 -8.02 14.36 11.01
N VAL A 10 -8.63 15.35 10.37
CA VAL A 10 -9.27 15.26 9.05
C VAL A 10 -8.19 15.23 7.95
N GLU A 11 -7.47 14.12 7.78
CA GLU A 11 -6.55 13.87 6.64
C GLU A 11 -6.48 12.37 6.23
N ALA A 12 -7.46 11.55 6.59
CA ALA A 12 -7.46 10.11 6.24
C ALA A 12 -8.83 9.62 5.73
N THR A 13 -9.51 10.44 4.92
CA THR A 13 -10.81 10.10 4.33
C THR A 13 -10.68 9.94 2.83
N CYS A 14 -11.12 8.81 2.28
CA CYS A 14 -11.16 8.61 0.83
C CYS A 14 -12.15 9.58 0.17
N THR A 15 -11.66 10.39 -0.77
CA THR A 15 -12.51 11.30 -1.55
C THR A 15 -12.83 10.65 -2.89
N VAL A 16 -14.12 10.59 -3.25
CA VAL A 16 -14.58 10.11 -4.56
C VAL A 16 -14.45 11.26 -5.56
N GLU A 17 -13.42 11.25 -6.40
CA GLU A 17 -13.32 12.09 -7.59
C GLU A 17 -13.14 11.19 -8.82
N LEU A 18 -14.09 11.25 -9.75
CA LEU A 18 -13.98 10.71 -11.12
C LEU A 18 -13.46 9.26 -11.23
N SER A 19 -14.20 8.31 -10.64
CA SER A 19 -14.02 6.84 -10.78
C SER A 19 -12.84 6.22 -10.04
N ASN A 20 -11.99 7.01 -9.36
CA ASN A 20 -10.83 6.50 -8.64
C ASN A 20 -10.87 6.90 -7.15
N MET A 21 -10.52 5.95 -6.29
CA MET A 21 -10.34 6.19 -4.86
C MET A 21 -9.00 6.90 -4.66
N PHE A 22 -9.02 8.18 -4.29
CA PHE A 22 -7.82 8.96 -4.01
C PHE A 22 -7.74 9.31 -2.53
N CYS A 23 -6.52 9.23 -1.97
CA CYS A 23 -6.18 9.58 -0.59
C CYS A 23 -5.49 10.95 -0.57
N PRO A 24 -6.23 12.08 -0.66
CA PRO A 24 -5.64 13.41 -0.68
C PRO A 24 -4.99 13.74 0.67
N GLY A 25 -3.78 14.29 0.65
CA GLY A 25 -3.09 14.79 1.86
C GLY A 25 -2.21 13.77 2.58
N LEU A 26 -2.23 12.50 2.19
CA LEU A 26 -1.30 11.50 2.72
C LEU A 26 -0.05 11.42 1.84
N THR A 27 1.10 11.11 2.45
CA THR A 27 2.31 10.77 1.70
C THR A 27 1.94 9.63 0.74
N SER A 28 2.46 9.68 -0.48
CA SER A 28 2.08 8.88 -1.65
C SER A 28 2.14 7.34 -1.52
N ARG A 29 2.23 6.77 -0.32
CA ARG A 29 2.44 5.34 -0.03
C ARG A 29 1.16 4.55 0.29
N MET A 30 -0.01 5.19 0.30
CA MET A 30 -1.29 4.53 0.60
C MET A 30 -2.14 4.45 -0.66
N ASN A 31 -2.59 3.25 -1.03
CA ASN A 31 -3.24 2.99 -2.32
C ASN A 31 -4.60 2.28 -2.22
N THR A 32 -5.04 1.90 -1.03
CA THR A 32 -6.31 1.18 -0.80
C THR A 32 -7.11 1.84 0.31
N CYS A 33 -8.43 1.86 0.17
CA CYS A 33 -9.35 2.23 1.25
C CYS A 33 -9.98 0.98 1.84
N ASP A 34 -9.67 0.69 3.10
CA ASP A 34 -10.32 -0.41 3.81
C ASP A 34 -11.58 0.13 4.52
N PRO A 35 -12.78 -0.42 4.26
CA PRO A 35 -13.94 -0.13 5.09
C PRO A 35 -13.72 -0.74 6.48
N LEU A 36 -13.31 0.07 7.46
CA LEU A 36 -13.25 -0.42 8.83
C LEU A 36 -14.65 -0.86 9.29
N SER A 37 -14.87 -2.16 9.42
CA SER A 37 -16.06 -2.73 10.05
C SER A 37 -15.92 -2.60 11.58
N THR A 38 -16.29 -1.45 12.13
CA THR A 38 -16.55 -1.34 13.56
C THR A 38 -17.89 -1.97 13.90
N SER A 39 -18.05 -2.53 15.11
CA SER A 39 -19.32 -3.13 15.58
C SER A 39 -20.51 -2.15 15.62
N LEU A 40 -20.27 -0.86 15.34
CA LEU A 40 -21.24 0.23 15.33
C LEU A 40 -21.70 0.60 13.90
N GLY A 41 -21.22 -0.08 12.85
CA GLY A 41 -21.68 0.15 11.47
C GLY A 41 -21.24 1.48 10.85
N VAL A 42 -20.11 2.03 11.32
CA VAL A 42 -19.54 3.29 10.83
C VAL A 42 -18.54 3.01 9.70
N PHE A 43 -18.85 3.43 8.47
CA PHE A 43 -17.97 3.32 7.30
C PHE A 43 -16.95 4.47 7.25
N ILE A 44 -15.89 4.39 8.06
CA ILE A 44 -14.71 5.22 7.84
C ILE A 44 -13.82 4.44 6.86
N SER A 45 -13.70 4.91 5.62
CA SER A 45 -12.69 4.42 4.68
C SER A 45 -11.35 5.04 5.05
N LEU A 46 -10.47 4.22 5.63
CA LEU A 46 -9.10 4.61 5.94
C LEU A 46 -8.16 4.17 4.82
N CYS A 47 -7.24 5.06 4.48
CA CYS A 47 -6.16 4.78 3.54
C CYS A 47 -5.11 3.86 4.18
N THR A 48 -4.76 2.78 3.49
CA THR A 48 -3.76 1.80 3.96
C THR A 48 -2.76 1.46 2.84
N GLU A 49 -1.59 0.94 3.22
CA GLU A 49 -0.61 0.41 2.27
C GLU A 49 -1.13 -0.91 1.66
N CYS A 50 -0.62 -1.27 0.47
CA CYS A 50 -0.97 -2.55 -0.11
C CYS A 50 -0.50 -3.73 0.75
N PRO A 51 -1.23 -4.86 0.70
CA PRO A 51 -0.72 -6.10 1.24
C PRO A 51 0.62 -6.46 0.55
N PRO A 52 1.48 -7.25 1.23
CA PRO A 52 2.76 -7.65 0.66
C PRO A 52 2.61 -8.23 -0.75
N PHE A 53 3.51 -7.84 -1.65
CA PHE A 53 3.56 -8.30 -3.06
C PHE A 53 2.40 -7.84 -3.95
N PHE A 54 1.67 -6.79 -3.54
CA PHE A 54 0.73 -6.09 -4.40
C PHE A 54 1.07 -4.59 -4.46
N TYR A 55 0.71 -3.96 -5.57
CA TYR A 55 0.98 -2.55 -5.81
C TYR A 55 -0.07 -1.89 -6.71
N GLY A 56 0.03 -0.56 -6.79
CA GLY A 56 -0.83 0.28 -7.60
C GLY A 56 -2.15 0.61 -6.92
N VAL A 57 -2.97 1.37 -7.63
CA VAL A 57 -4.30 1.81 -7.16
C VAL A 57 -5.15 0.58 -6.80
N ASP A 58 -5.73 0.61 -5.60
CA ASP A 58 -6.52 -0.48 -5.01
C ASP A 58 -5.79 -1.84 -4.91
N CYS A 59 -4.45 -1.83 -5.03
CA CYS A 59 -3.60 -3.01 -4.91
C CYS A 59 -3.99 -4.14 -5.88
N LEU A 60 -4.51 -3.78 -7.05
CA LEU A 60 -5.00 -4.73 -8.05
C LEU A 60 -3.88 -5.38 -8.88
N THR A 61 -2.64 -4.92 -8.72
CA THR A 61 -1.49 -5.44 -9.48
C THR A 61 -0.56 -6.23 -8.58
N SER A 62 -0.23 -7.46 -8.94
CA SER A 62 0.77 -8.27 -8.23
C SER A 62 2.19 -7.87 -8.63
N CYS A 63 3.11 -7.83 -7.67
CA CYS A 63 4.52 -7.60 -7.96
C CYS A 63 5.14 -8.78 -8.71
N ASP A 64 5.96 -8.49 -9.72
CA ASP A 64 6.66 -9.49 -10.53
C ASP A 64 8.04 -9.82 -9.94
N CYS A 65 8.04 -10.32 -8.70
CA CYS A 65 9.23 -10.68 -7.93
C CYS A 65 9.27 -12.17 -7.61
N VAL A 66 10.46 -12.75 -7.49
CA VAL A 66 10.63 -14.06 -6.82
C VAL A 66 10.48 -13.86 -5.32
N VAL A 67 9.32 -14.23 -4.76
CA VAL A 67 8.93 -14.00 -3.36
C VAL A 67 10.00 -14.47 -2.36
N ASP A 68 10.55 -15.67 -2.56
CA ASP A 68 11.55 -16.26 -1.65
C ASP A 68 12.89 -15.51 -1.62
N ASN A 69 13.15 -14.66 -2.62
CA ASN A 69 14.40 -13.91 -2.80
C ASN A 69 14.21 -12.39 -2.63
N THR A 70 13.05 -11.96 -2.16
CA THR A 70 12.63 -10.56 -2.14
C THR A 70 12.35 -10.14 -0.69
N GLU A 71 12.96 -9.05 -0.24
CA GLU A 71 12.69 -8.48 1.09
C GLU A 71 11.36 -7.73 1.13
N SER A 72 11.08 -6.95 0.08
CA SER A 72 9.84 -6.19 -0.04
C SER A 72 9.55 -5.80 -1.48
N CYS A 73 8.30 -5.41 -1.74
CA CYS A 73 7.87 -4.79 -2.99
C CYS A 73 7.30 -3.40 -2.70
N ASP A 74 7.67 -2.40 -3.51
CA ASP A 74 7.12 -1.06 -3.43
C ASP A 74 5.63 -1.07 -3.81
N ASN A 75 4.79 -0.64 -2.87
CA ASN A 75 3.34 -0.67 -3.04
C ASN A 75 2.79 0.32 -4.07
N ILE A 76 3.59 1.29 -4.53
CA ILE A 76 3.17 2.32 -5.49
C ILE A 76 3.47 1.83 -6.92
N ASN A 77 4.70 1.40 -7.15
CA ASN A 77 5.21 1.15 -8.51
C ASN A 77 5.61 -0.31 -8.78
N GLY A 78 5.60 -1.19 -7.77
CA GLY A 78 5.88 -2.61 -7.94
C GLY A 78 7.37 -2.97 -7.94
N THR A 79 8.27 -2.04 -7.60
CA THR A 79 9.72 -2.30 -7.56
C THR A 79 10.06 -3.35 -6.49
N CYS A 80 10.79 -4.39 -6.87
CA CYS A 80 11.27 -5.43 -5.96
C CYS A 80 12.59 -5.01 -5.30
N TYR A 81 12.66 -5.15 -3.97
CA TYR A 81 13.88 -5.00 -3.19
C TYR A 81 14.39 -6.40 -2.81
N CYS A 82 15.49 -6.82 -3.40
CA CYS A 82 15.98 -8.19 -3.28
C CYS A 82 16.68 -8.46 -1.94
N SER A 83 16.51 -9.68 -1.44
CA SER A 83 17.24 -10.17 -0.27
C SER A 83 18.73 -10.26 -0.57
N SER A 84 19.53 -10.17 0.49
CA SER A 84 20.99 -10.32 0.40
C SER A 84 21.39 -11.54 -0.45
N GLY A 85 22.28 -11.32 -1.42
CA GLY A 85 22.71 -12.34 -2.38
C GLY A 85 21.87 -12.46 -3.65
N TRP A 86 20.83 -11.64 -3.83
CA TRP A 86 20.00 -11.60 -5.04
C TRP A 86 19.95 -10.21 -5.68
N THR A 87 19.72 -10.17 -7.00
CA THR A 87 19.70 -8.96 -7.82
C THR A 87 18.74 -9.11 -9.01
N ASN A 88 18.73 -8.12 -9.91
CA ASN A 88 17.78 -7.90 -11.01
C ASN A 88 16.42 -7.38 -10.51
N THR A 89 15.61 -6.81 -11.42
CA THR A 89 14.28 -6.23 -11.13
C THR A 89 13.29 -7.22 -10.53
N SER A 90 13.43 -8.52 -10.81
CA SER A 90 12.56 -9.58 -10.27
C SER A 90 13.22 -10.47 -9.21
N CYS A 91 14.44 -10.13 -8.75
CA CYS A 91 15.18 -10.91 -7.76
C CYS A 91 15.46 -12.37 -8.14
N HIS A 92 15.61 -12.63 -9.45
CA HIS A 92 15.86 -13.98 -9.99
C HIS A 92 17.36 -14.33 -10.04
N THR A 93 18.25 -13.34 -10.01
CA THR A 93 19.68 -13.55 -10.25
C THR A 93 20.44 -13.56 -8.93
N ARG A 94 21.26 -14.59 -8.68
CA ARG A 94 22.20 -14.55 -7.55
C ARG A 94 23.36 -13.62 -7.84
N ILE A 95 23.77 -12.86 -6.84
CA ILE A 95 24.99 -12.05 -6.90
C ILE A 95 26.19 -13.00 -6.86
N PRO A 96 27.11 -12.96 -7.84
CA PRO A 96 28.36 -13.68 -7.76
C PRO A 96 29.14 -13.22 -6.53
N VAL A 97 29.52 -14.16 -5.68
CA VAL A 97 30.55 -13.92 -4.67
C VAL A 97 31.88 -13.95 -5.42
N ASP A 98 32.45 -12.78 -5.65
CA ASP A 98 33.83 -12.67 -6.10
C ASP A 98 34.71 -13.08 -4.90
N GLU A 99 35.33 -14.26 -5.00
CA GLU A 99 36.35 -14.79 -4.06
C GLU A 99 37.70 -14.09 -4.23
#